data_AF-A0A418DRB9-F1
#
_entry.id   AF-A0A418DRB9-F1
#
_cell.length_a   1.000
_cell.length_b   1.000
_cell.length_c   1.000
_cell.angle_alpha   90.00
_cell.angle_beta   90.00
_cell.angle_gamma   90.00
#
_symmetry.space_group_name_H-M   'P 1'
#
loop_
_entity.id
_entity.type
_entity.pdbx_description
1 polymer ?
#
loop_
_entity_poly.entity_id
_entity_poly.type
_entity_poly.pdbx_seq_one_letter_code
_entity_poly.pdbx_strand_id
1 'polypeptide(L)'
;MTKSVVHFTIDPFTTSVHHASRLKFFSDAALDVTDDLVDYAAFGDEGFFVEELVGARSSADGKFEVRVKWKGLDEEEASWEPALQLYEDIAVVLRRWIMKNASDGVVKEMRDDLEATLGHSL
;
A
#
# COMPACT_ATOMS: atom_id res chain seq x y z
N MET A 1 29.90 18.28 -31.55
CA MET A 1 30.19 17.13 -30.66
C MET A 1 30.50 17.68 -29.28
N THR A 2 29.53 17.64 -28.35
CA THR A 2 29.78 17.94 -26.94
C THR A 2 28.81 17.10 -26.13
N LYS A 3 29.33 16.09 -25.43
CA LYS A 3 28.60 15.31 -24.42
C LYS A 3 28.52 16.17 -23.17
N SER A 4 27.32 16.45 -22.66
CA SER A 4 27.14 16.94 -21.30
C SER A 4 26.65 15.80 -20.43
N VAL A 5 27.53 15.35 -19.53
CA VAL A 5 27.21 14.48 -18.41
C VAL A 5 26.60 15.37 -17.34
N VAL A 6 25.34 15.15 -16.98
CA VAL A 6 24.72 15.78 -15.81
C VAL A 6 24.96 14.90 -14.60
N HIS A 7 25.79 15.41 -13.69
CA HIS A 7 26.04 14.85 -12.37
C HIS A 7 24.80 15.13 -11.50
N PHE A 8 24.09 14.08 -11.05
CA PHE A 8 23.04 14.24 -10.04
C PHE A 8 23.70 14.26 -8.66
N THR A 9 24.02 15.45 -8.16
CA THR A 9 24.26 15.65 -6.71
C THR A 9 22.92 15.68 -6.01
N ILE A 10 22.60 14.61 -5.28
CA ILE A 10 21.42 14.52 -4.43
C ILE A 10 21.78 15.17 -3.08
N ASP A 11 21.09 16.25 -2.76
CA ASP A 11 21.23 16.98 -1.49
C ASP A 11 20.63 16.15 -0.34
N PRO A 12 21.31 15.96 0.81
CA PRO A 12 20.96 14.90 1.76
C PRO A 12 19.76 15.17 2.70
N PHE A 13 18.96 16.21 2.50
CA PHE A 13 17.88 16.55 3.44
C PHE A 13 16.56 17.04 2.81
N THR A 14 16.14 16.49 1.68
CA THR A 14 14.73 16.62 1.27
C THR A 14 13.93 15.43 1.78
N THR A 15 13.25 15.65 2.91
CA THR A 15 12.07 14.86 3.31
C THR A 15 11.08 14.97 2.17
N SER A 16 11.06 13.96 1.31
CA SER A 16 10.16 13.95 0.18
C SER A 16 8.75 13.73 0.70
N VAL A 17 7.99 14.82 0.71
CA VAL A 17 6.54 14.82 0.89
C VAL A 17 5.96 14.10 -0.32
N HIS A 18 5.95 12.78 -0.29
CA HIS A 18 5.33 11.94 -1.30
C HIS A 18 3.81 11.92 -1.06
N HIS A 19 3.19 13.09 -1.21
CA HIS A 19 1.75 13.23 -1.18
C HIS A 19 1.17 12.72 -2.52
N ALA A 20 0.30 11.72 -2.43
CA ALA A 20 -0.80 11.41 -3.36
C ALA A 20 -0.51 11.02 -4.84
N SER A 21 0.72 11.04 -5.35
CA SER A 21 0.94 10.86 -6.80
C SER A 21 1.67 9.58 -7.23
N ARG A 22 2.11 8.71 -6.31
CA ARG A 22 2.91 7.53 -6.69
C ARG A 22 2.12 6.40 -7.33
N LEU A 23 0.82 6.29 -7.05
CA LEU A 23 -0.03 5.26 -7.66
C LEU A 23 -0.25 5.46 -9.16
N LYS A 24 0.04 6.66 -9.68
CA LYS A 24 -0.04 6.96 -11.13
C LYS A 24 1.21 6.58 -11.93
N PHE A 25 2.29 6.12 -11.29
CA PHE A 25 3.56 5.89 -11.99
C PHE A 25 3.77 4.47 -12.50
N PHE A 26 2.97 3.49 -12.09
CA PHE A 26 3.18 2.08 -12.45
C PHE A 26 2.24 1.54 -13.55
N SER A 27 1.56 2.42 -14.29
CA SER A 27 0.73 2.02 -15.43
C SER A 27 1.59 1.63 -16.65
N ASP A 28 2.15 0.42 -16.66
CA ASP A 28 2.30 -0.41 -17.86
C ASP A 28 3.03 -1.72 -17.52
N ALA A 29 2.29 -2.73 -17.08
CA ALA A 29 2.71 -4.12 -17.22
C ALA A 29 1.48 -5.03 -17.16
N ALA A 30 1.08 -5.50 -18.34
CA ALA A 30 0.09 -6.56 -18.54
C ALA A 30 0.40 -7.77 -17.66
N LEU A 31 -0.62 -8.55 -17.26
CA LEU A 31 -0.59 -10.01 -17.37
C LEU A 31 -1.92 -10.67 -16.97
N ASP A 32 -2.39 -11.44 -17.95
CA ASP A 32 -3.10 -12.71 -17.99
C ASP A 32 -4.04 -13.12 -16.84
N VAL A 33 -5.23 -13.51 -17.26
CA VAL A 33 -6.42 -13.74 -16.44
C VAL A 33 -6.62 -15.25 -16.31
N THR A 34 -6.30 -15.80 -15.14
CA THR A 34 -6.65 -17.18 -14.77
C THR A 34 -7.89 -17.22 -13.88
N ASP A 35 -8.54 -18.39 -13.87
CA ASP A 35 -9.90 -18.73 -13.40
C ASP A 35 -10.20 -18.52 -11.89
N ASP A 36 -9.49 -17.62 -11.20
CA ASP A 36 -9.73 -17.16 -9.82
C ASP A 36 -10.60 -15.87 -9.78
N LEU A 37 -11.27 -15.58 -10.88
CA LEU A 37 -12.08 -14.40 -11.23
C LEU A 37 -13.43 -14.26 -10.51
N VAL A 38 -13.57 -14.77 -9.28
CA VAL A 38 -14.81 -14.55 -8.51
C VAL A 38 -14.55 -13.70 -7.26
N ASP A 39 -13.35 -13.71 -6.70
CA ASP A 39 -12.99 -12.77 -5.62
C ASP A 39 -12.49 -11.41 -6.14
N TYR A 40 -12.26 -11.31 -7.46
CA TYR A 40 -11.72 -10.14 -8.13
C TYR A 40 -12.79 -9.18 -8.74
N ALA A 41 -14.08 -9.45 -8.58
CA ALA A 41 -15.14 -8.63 -9.20
C ALA A 41 -15.36 -7.24 -8.56
N ALA A 42 -14.69 -6.94 -7.43
CA ALA A 42 -14.60 -5.60 -6.86
C ALA A 42 -13.32 -4.85 -7.28
N PHE A 43 -12.47 -5.48 -8.08
CA PHE A 43 -11.31 -4.84 -8.67
C PHE A 43 -11.81 -4.27 -9.99
N GLY A 44 -12.32 -3.04 -9.89
CA GLY A 44 -12.60 -2.23 -11.06
C GLY A 44 -11.41 -2.27 -12.02
N ASP A 45 -11.74 -2.07 -13.29
CA ASP A 45 -10.94 -2.10 -14.52
C ASP A 45 -9.67 -1.18 -14.51
N GLU A 46 -9.22 -0.73 -13.34
CA GLU A 46 -8.11 0.18 -13.06
C GLU A 46 -7.18 -0.42 -11.97
N GLY A 47 -6.71 -1.64 -12.23
CA GLY A 47 -5.84 -2.47 -11.39
C GLY A 47 -5.04 -1.78 -10.28
N PHE A 48 -5.47 -1.97 -9.03
CA PHE A 48 -4.63 -1.71 -7.86
C PHE A 48 -3.39 -2.58 -7.92
N PHE A 49 -2.20 -1.97 -7.85
CA PHE A 49 -0.90 -2.65 -7.88
C PHE A 49 -0.61 -3.48 -6.63
N VAL A 50 -1.59 -3.80 -5.79
CA VAL A 50 -1.38 -4.57 -4.56
C VAL A 50 -1.46 -6.06 -4.87
N GLU A 51 -0.35 -6.76 -4.68
CA GLU A 51 -0.30 -8.22 -4.74
C GLU A 51 -0.74 -8.83 -3.41
N GLU A 52 -0.19 -8.33 -2.30
CA GLU A 52 -0.48 -8.86 -0.97
C GLU A 52 -0.23 -7.81 0.12
N LEU A 53 -1.03 -7.84 1.18
CA LEU A 53 -0.72 -7.16 2.44
C LEU A 53 0.01 -8.16 3.35
N VAL A 54 1.24 -7.87 3.74
CA VAL A 54 2.14 -8.89 4.33
C VAL A 54 2.46 -8.65 5.80
N GLY A 55 2.06 -7.53 6.38
CA GLY A 55 2.25 -7.27 7.81
C GLY A 55 1.75 -5.90 8.26
N ALA A 56 1.62 -5.73 9.58
CA ALA A 56 1.29 -4.45 10.21
C ALA A 56 2.36 -4.06 11.23
N ARG A 57 2.52 -2.76 11.45
CA ARG A 57 3.37 -2.21 12.51
C ARG A 57 2.78 -0.90 13.04
N SER A 58 3.19 -0.53 14.25
CA SER A 58 3.10 0.85 14.73
C SER A 58 4.43 1.56 14.44
N SER A 59 4.36 2.77 13.89
CA SER A 59 5.52 3.63 13.66
C SER A 59 5.99 4.26 14.97
N ALA A 60 7.19 4.85 14.97
CA ALA A 60 7.70 5.56 16.14
C ALA A 60 6.81 6.73 16.58
N ASP A 61 6.02 7.28 15.66
CA ASP A 61 5.06 8.36 15.91
C ASP A 61 3.68 7.84 16.35
N GLY A 62 3.54 6.54 16.58
CA GLY A 62 2.30 5.89 17.03
C GLY A 62 1.26 5.69 15.92
N LYS A 63 1.60 5.90 14.65
CA LYS A 63 0.71 5.67 13.52
C LYS A 63 0.80 4.24 13.02
N PHE A 64 -0.31 3.67 12.57
CA PHE A 64 -0.30 2.33 12.01
C PHE A 64 0.00 2.32 10.52
N GLU A 65 0.87 1.39 10.13
CA GLU A 65 1.28 1.16 8.75
C GLU A 65 1.13 -0.32 8.41
N VAL A 66 0.82 -0.60 7.15
CA VAL A 66 0.73 -1.95 6.59
C VAL A 66 1.78 -2.09 5.50
N ARG A 67 2.47 -3.22 5.49
CA ARG A 67 3.44 -3.53 4.44
C ARG A 67 2.71 -4.09 3.22
N VAL A 68 2.91 -3.44 2.08
CA VAL A 68 2.26 -3.74 0.81
C VAL A 68 3.28 -4.37 -0.13
N LYS A 69 3.03 -5.60 -0.57
CA LYS A 69 3.73 -6.22 -1.69
C LYS A 69 3.07 -5.77 -2.99
N TRP A 70 3.85 -5.20 -3.89
CA TRP A 70 3.35 -4.65 -5.14
C TRP A 70 3.41 -5.69 -6.27
N LYS A 71 2.36 -5.74 -7.09
CA LYS A 71 2.22 -6.67 -8.21
C LYS A 71 3.34 -6.43 -9.22
N GLY A 72 4.06 -7.49 -9.55
CA GLY A 72 5.13 -7.46 -10.54
C GLY A 72 6.42 -6.78 -10.08
N LEU A 73 6.54 -6.44 -8.79
CA LEU A 73 7.79 -6.00 -8.15
C LEU A 73 8.28 -7.07 -7.18
N ASP A 74 9.59 -7.07 -6.87
CA ASP A 74 10.13 -7.99 -5.90
C ASP A 74 9.73 -7.58 -4.46
N GLU A 75 9.95 -8.47 -3.49
CA GLU A 75 9.58 -8.24 -2.08
C GLU A 75 10.38 -7.09 -1.44
N GLU A 76 11.55 -6.78 -1.98
CA GLU A 76 12.42 -5.69 -1.52
C GLU A 76 11.79 -4.32 -1.77
N GLU A 77 10.94 -4.21 -2.80
CA GLU A 77 10.17 -3.03 -3.17
C GLU A 77 8.88 -2.87 -2.35
N ALA A 78 8.57 -3.84 -1.48
CA ALA A 78 7.42 -3.74 -0.60
C ALA A 78 7.57 -2.54 0.35
N SER A 79 6.58 -1.64 0.33
CA SER A 79 6.60 -0.40 1.13
C SER A 79 5.66 -0.50 2.32
N TRP A 80 5.94 0.31 3.34
CA TRP A 80 5.06 0.51 4.48
C TRP A 80 4.15 1.71 4.17
N GLU A 81 2.87 1.45 4.01
CA GLU A 81 1.86 2.45 3.67
C GLU A 81 0.98 2.75 4.89
N PRO A 82 0.55 4.01 5.10
CA PRO A 82 -0.35 4.35 6.19
C PRO A 82 -1.67 3.58 6.11
N ALA A 83 -2.11 3.00 7.23
CA ALA A 83 -3.33 2.20 7.27
C ALA A 83 -4.58 2.98 6.84
N LEU A 84 -4.67 4.27 7.19
CA LEU A 84 -5.78 5.14 6.79
C LEU A 84 -5.79 5.39 5.28
N GLN A 85 -4.62 5.57 4.65
CA GLN A 85 -4.52 5.75 3.21
C GLN A 85 -4.95 4.47 2.47
N LEU A 86 -4.50 3.30 2.93
CA LEU A 86 -4.96 2.03 2.38
C LEU A 86 -6.44 1.79 2.59
N TYR A 87 -7.02 2.31 3.68
CA TYR A 87 -8.46 2.25 3.86
C TYR A 87 -9.20 3.08 2.80
N GLU A 88 -8.72 4.28 2.49
CA GLU A 88 -9.31 5.13 1.43
C GLU A 88 -9.15 4.50 0.03
N ASP A 89 -7.97 3.93 -0.25
CA ASP A 89 -7.63 3.39 -1.57
C ASP A 89 -8.23 2.00 -1.81
N ILE A 90 -8.16 1.10 -0.82
CA ILE A 90 -8.46 -0.34 -0.96
C ILE A 90 -9.23 -0.91 0.24
N ALA A 91 -10.22 -0.17 0.76
CA ALA A 91 -11.02 -0.54 1.94
C ALA A 91 -11.39 -2.03 2.04
N VAL A 92 -11.88 -2.62 0.94
CA VAL A 92 -12.34 -4.02 0.90
C VAL A 92 -11.19 -5.00 1.14
N VAL A 93 -10.04 -4.76 0.51
CA VAL A 93 -8.84 -5.60 0.66
C VAL A 93 -8.29 -5.49 2.08
N LEU A 94 -8.17 -4.25 2.58
CA LEU A 94 -7.66 -4.00 3.93
C LEU A 94 -8.56 -4.63 5.00
N ARG A 95 -9.89 -4.47 4.92
CA ARG A 95 -10.84 -5.07 5.87
C ARG A 95 -10.73 -6.59 5.88
N ARG A 96 -10.72 -7.24 4.71
CA ARG A 96 -10.57 -8.69 4.61
C ARG A 96 -9.27 -9.16 5.26
N TRP A 97 -8.18 -8.44 5.02
CA TRP A 97 -6.89 -8.75 5.61
C TRP A 97 -6.89 -8.58 7.14
N ILE A 98 -7.49 -7.50 7.65
CA ILE A 98 -7.65 -7.26 9.09
C ILE A 98 -8.42 -8.41 9.74
N MET A 99 -9.54 -8.84 9.15
CA MET A 99 -10.35 -9.95 9.69
C MET A 99 -9.57 -11.27 9.69
N LYS A 100 -8.81 -11.55 8.63
CA LYS A 100 -7.96 -12.75 8.54
C LYS A 100 -6.86 -12.77 9.60
N ASN A 101 -6.35 -11.61 9.99
CA ASN A 101 -5.24 -11.46 10.95
C ASN A 101 -5.69 -10.91 12.31
N ALA A 102 -6.98 -11.03 12.66
CA ALA A 102 -7.54 -10.41 13.87
C ALA A 102 -6.98 -10.93 15.21
N SER A 103 -6.25 -12.05 15.19
CA SER A 103 -5.52 -12.58 16.35
C SER A 103 -4.19 -11.86 16.62
N ASP A 104 -3.64 -11.14 15.64
CA ASP A 104 -2.43 -10.34 15.81
C ASP A 104 -2.73 -9.09 16.63
N GLY A 105 -1.95 -8.84 17.67
CA GLY A 105 -2.16 -7.72 18.59
C GLY A 105 -2.04 -6.36 17.91
N VAL A 106 -1.08 -6.21 17.00
CA VAL A 106 -0.86 -4.95 16.26
C VAL A 106 -2.00 -4.73 15.27
N VAL A 107 -2.46 -5.77 14.58
CA VAL A 107 -3.59 -5.68 13.66
C VAL A 107 -4.87 -5.31 14.40
N LYS A 108 -5.07 -5.86 15.60
CA LYS A 108 -6.21 -5.52 16.44
C LYS A 108 -6.17 -4.06 16.87
N GLU A 109 -5.03 -3.57 17.38
CA GLU A 109 -4.86 -2.16 17.76
C GLU A 109 -5.07 -1.21 16.58
N MET A 110 -4.51 -1.56 15.41
CA MET A 110 -4.70 -0.81 14.17
C MET A 110 -6.18 -0.74 13.78
N ARG A 111 -6.90 -1.85 13.85
CA ARG A 111 -8.33 -1.87 13.55
C ARG A 111 -9.10 -0.96 14.50
N ASP A 112 -8.84 -1.08 15.79
CA ASP A 112 -9.53 -0.30 16.81
C ASP A 112 -9.25 1.22 16.62
N ASP A 113 -8.02 1.61 16.21
CA ASP A 113 -7.64 2.98 15.84
C ASP A 113 -8.35 3.49 14.57
N LEU A 114 -8.45 2.64 13.54
CA LEU A 114 -9.18 2.96 12.32
C LEU A 114 -10.67 3.15 12.60
N GLU A 115 -11.30 2.27 13.39
CA GLU A 115 -12.72 2.40 13.76
C GLU A 115 -12.97 3.69 14.56
N ALA A 116 -12.07 4.04 15.49
CA ALA A 116 -12.14 5.28 16.24
C ALA A 116 -12.01 6.51 15.34
N THR A 117 -11.09 6.47 14.36
CA THR A 117 -10.84 7.55 13.40
C THR A 117 -12.00 7.73 12.41
N LEU A 118 -12.56 6.62 11.92
CA LEU A 118 -13.62 6.62 10.90
C LEU A 118 -15.02 6.80 11.51
N GLY A 119 -15.18 6.53 12.81
CA GLY A 119 -16.47 6.62 13.51
C GLY A 119 -17.46 5.50 13.16
N HIS A 120 -16.97 4.40 12.58
CA HIS A 120 -17.79 3.22 12.28
C HIS A 120 -16.95 1.93 12.34
N SER A 121 -17.61 0.79 12.48
CA SER A 121 -16.93 -0.52 12.51
C SER A 121 -16.48 -0.94 11.11
N LEU A 122 -15.39 -1.72 11.07
CA LEU A 122 -14.75 -2.21 9.85
C LEU A 122 -15.25 -3.58 9.38
#